data_AF-A0A1Q6Y8D8-F1
#
_entry.id   AF-A0A1Q6Y8D8-F1
#
_cell.length_a   1.000
_cell.length_b   1.000
_cell.length_c   1.000
_cell.angle_alpha   90.00
_cell.angle_beta   90.00
_cell.angle_gamma   90.00
#
_symmetry.space_group_name_H-M   'P 1'
#
loop_
_entity.id
_entity.type
_entity.pdbx_description
1 polymer ?
#
loop_
_entity_poly.entity_id
_entity_poly.type
_entity_poly.pdbx_seq_one_letter_code
_entity_poly.pdbx_strand_id
1 'polypeptide(L)'
;MSLLNPPAKPDKSRAMAFTIAALAVVAIVVLWYTFRYYPEKKAAERFFDALIAGDTAKAYELWKPGPSYTMKDFLADWGPQGYYGPVKSYRIVRAKAPSGSNAVAISAEVSPFSPMSDASDSEKSRKTKVVEVWVLASDKSFSFPVP
;
A
#
# COMPACT_ATOMS: atom_id res chain seq x y z
N MET A 1 28.33 12.84 69.08
CA MET A 1 27.37 11.87 68.51
C MET A 1 27.24 12.18 67.04
N SER A 2 27.77 11.32 66.16
CA SER A 2 27.77 11.56 64.71
C SER A 2 26.56 10.87 64.09
N LEU A 3 25.65 11.64 63.50
CA LEU A 3 24.45 11.13 62.84
C LEU A 3 24.84 10.59 61.46
N LEU A 4 24.69 9.28 61.28
CA LEU A 4 24.80 8.58 60.00
C LEU A 4 23.65 9.04 59.09
N ASN A 5 23.93 9.97 58.17
CA ASN A 5 23.01 10.24 57.06
C ASN A 5 23.08 9.07 56.07
N PRO A 6 21.94 8.46 55.67
CA PRO A 6 21.94 7.44 54.63
C PRO A 6 22.25 8.09 53.27
N PRO A 7 23.00 7.42 52.37
CA PRO A 7 23.22 7.95 51.04
C PRO A 7 21.89 8.03 50.29
N ALA A 8 21.58 9.20 49.73
CA ALA A 8 20.42 9.39 48.87
C ALA A 8 20.48 8.35 47.74
N LYS A 9 19.44 7.49 47.63
CA LYS A 9 19.34 6.54 46.52
C LYS A 9 19.38 7.32 45.22
N PRO A 10 20.26 6.98 44.27
CA PRO A 10 20.37 7.76 43.04
C PRO A 10 19.06 7.64 42.23
N ASP A 11 18.49 8.76 41.83
CA ASP A 11 17.28 8.93 40.99
C ASP A 11 17.37 8.30 39.58
N LYS A 12 18.35 7.41 39.35
CA LYS A 12 18.62 6.71 38.09
C LYS A 12 17.42 5.89 37.58
N SER A 13 16.57 5.40 38.48
CA SER A 13 15.40 4.57 38.12
C SER A 13 14.36 5.35 37.31
N ARG A 14 14.09 6.61 37.69
CA ARG A 14 13.12 7.46 36.98
C ARG A 14 13.64 7.88 35.61
N ALA A 15 14.90 8.32 35.55
CA ALA A 15 15.55 8.68 34.29
C ALA A 15 15.57 7.51 33.29
N MET A 16 15.92 6.29 33.74
CA MET A 16 15.90 5.09 32.91
C MET A 16 14.49 4.74 32.42
N ALA A 17 13.48 4.86 33.30
CA ALA A 17 12.08 4.63 32.91
C ALA A 17 11.62 5.64 31.85
N PHE A 18 11.97 6.92 31.97
CA PHE A 18 11.67 7.94 30.96
C PHE A 18 12.39 7.67 29.64
N THR A 19 13.65 7.24 29.65
CA THR A 19 14.39 6.88 28.43
C THR A 19 13.75 5.70 27.71
N ILE A 20 13.37 4.64 28.45
CA ILE A 20 12.69 3.48 27.86
C ILE A 20 11.34 3.89 27.27
N ALA A 21 10.57 4.71 28.00
CA ALA A 21 9.29 5.22 27.52
C ALA A 21 9.45 6.05 26.23
N ALA A 22 10.45 6.93 26.18
CA ALA A 22 10.74 7.72 24.98
C ALA A 22 11.11 6.83 23.78
N LEU A 23 11.96 5.82 23.98
CA LEU A 23 12.33 4.86 22.94
C LEU A 23 11.12 4.04 22.46
N ALA A 24 10.25 3.63 23.38
CA ALA A 24 9.03 2.91 23.03
C ALA A 24 8.10 3.76 22.15
N VAL A 25 7.92 5.05 22.49
CA VAL A 25 7.11 5.98 21.68
C VAL A 25 7.72 6.14 20.29
N VAL A 26 9.04 6.32 20.18
CA VAL A 26 9.73 6.41 18.89
C VAL A 26 9.51 5.13 18.06
N ALA A 27 9.67 3.96 18.67
CA ALA A 27 9.43 2.68 18.00
C ALA A 27 7.99 2.54 17.50
N ILE A 28 7.00 2.92 18.31
CA ILE A 28 5.59 2.91 17.92
C ILE A 28 5.34 3.83 16.73
N VAL A 29 5.88 5.05 16.74
CA VAL A 29 5.72 6.02 15.65
C VAL A 29 6.35 5.50 14.35
N VAL A 30 7.56 4.93 14.43
CA VAL A 30 8.25 4.35 13.27
C VAL A 30 7.47 3.17 12.70
N LEU A 31 6.99 2.26 13.55
CA LEU A 31 6.19 1.11 13.13
C LEU A 31 4.88 1.56 12.48
N TRP A 32 4.18 2.51 13.10
CA TRP A 32 2.96 3.07 12.53
C TRP A 32 3.24 3.70 11.16
N TYR A 33 4.27 4.55 11.04
CA TYR A 33 4.58 5.21 9.77
C TYR A 33 4.93 4.22 8.65
N THR A 34 5.62 3.13 8.99
CA THR A 34 6.04 2.07 8.07
C THR A 34 4.85 1.21 7.61
N PHE A 35 3.95 0.84 8.52
CA PHE A 35 2.89 -0.14 8.27
C PHE A 35 1.49 0.43 8.07
N ARG A 36 1.29 1.75 8.21
CA ARG A 36 -0.03 2.39 8.11
C ARG A 36 -0.84 2.11 6.83
N TYR A 37 -0.20 1.72 5.73
CA TYR A 37 -0.87 1.38 4.46
C TYR A 37 -0.68 -0.08 4.04
N TYR A 38 -0.19 -0.92 4.97
CA TYR A 38 0.03 -2.33 4.70
C TYR A 38 -1.24 -3.04 4.19
N PRO A 39 -2.44 -2.86 4.78
CA PRO A 39 -3.60 -3.62 4.33
C PRO A 39 -4.10 -3.18 2.94
N GLU A 40 -3.97 -1.90 2.56
CA GLU A 40 -4.32 -1.41 1.23
C GLU A 40 -3.32 -1.88 0.17
N LYS A 41 -2.01 -1.84 0.49
CA LYS A 41 -1.00 -2.46 -0.37
C LYS A 41 -1.28 -3.94 -0.59
N LYS A 42 -1.64 -4.66 0.47
CA LYS A 42 -1.93 -6.10 0.38
C LYS A 42 -3.18 -6.41 -0.43
N ALA A 43 -4.19 -5.55 -0.35
CA ALA A 43 -5.36 -5.64 -1.22
C ALA A 43 -4.97 -5.45 -2.69
N ALA A 44 -4.17 -4.41 -2.99
CA ALA A 44 -3.69 -4.14 -4.36
C ALA A 44 -2.82 -5.29 -4.91
N GLU A 45 -1.92 -5.85 -4.10
CA GLU A 45 -1.13 -7.03 -4.49
C GLU A 45 -2.03 -8.20 -4.88
N ARG A 46 -3.02 -8.55 -4.03
CA ARG A 46 -3.95 -9.66 -4.32
C ARG A 46 -4.74 -9.41 -5.61
N PHE A 47 -5.14 -8.17 -5.85
CA PHE A 47 -5.83 -7.77 -7.07
C PHE A 47 -4.95 -7.97 -8.31
N PHE A 48 -3.73 -7.42 -8.31
CA PHE A 48 -2.82 -7.57 -9.44
C PHE A 48 -2.35 -9.01 -9.64
N ASP A 49 -2.15 -9.78 -8.57
CA ASP A 49 -1.83 -11.20 -8.63
C ASP A 49 -2.96 -11.99 -9.32
N ALA A 50 -4.22 -11.65 -9.04
CA ALA A 50 -5.38 -12.26 -9.72
C ALA A 50 -5.41 -11.90 -11.22
N LEU A 51 -5.08 -10.66 -11.58
CA LEU A 51 -4.96 -10.26 -12.99
C LEU A 51 -3.85 -11.03 -13.72
N ILE A 52 -2.68 -11.19 -13.10
CA ILE A 52 -1.58 -11.98 -13.67
C ILE A 52 -1.98 -13.45 -13.85
N ALA A 53 -2.72 -14.02 -12.89
CA ALA A 53 -3.24 -15.38 -12.98
C ALA A 53 -4.31 -15.55 -14.07
N GLY A 54 -4.78 -14.45 -14.69
CA GLY A 54 -5.88 -14.46 -15.66
C GLY A 54 -7.25 -14.67 -15.03
N ASP A 55 -7.33 -14.70 -13.69
CA ASP A 55 -8.57 -14.91 -12.95
C ASP A 55 -9.36 -13.60 -12.84
N THR A 56 -10.01 -13.25 -13.94
CA THR A 56 -10.76 -11.99 -14.09
C THR A 56 -11.93 -11.93 -13.11
N ALA A 57 -12.60 -13.07 -12.86
CA ALA A 57 -13.74 -13.13 -11.96
C ALA A 57 -13.31 -12.79 -10.52
N LYS A 58 -12.22 -13.38 -10.05
CA LYS A 58 -11.64 -13.07 -8.74
C LYS A 58 -11.10 -11.66 -8.67
N ALA A 59 -10.44 -11.18 -9.71
CA ALA A 59 -9.93 -9.80 -9.75
C ALA A 59 -11.09 -8.78 -9.64
N TYR A 60 -12.21 -9.04 -10.30
CA TYR A 60 -13.42 -8.22 -10.20
C TYR A 60 -14.09 -8.32 -8.83
N GLU A 61 -14.12 -9.50 -8.21
CA GLU A 61 -14.61 -9.66 -6.83
C GLU A 61 -13.74 -8.88 -5.84
N LEU A 62 -12.40 -8.97 -5.97
CA LEU A 62 -11.45 -8.21 -5.16
C LEU A 62 -11.57 -6.70 -5.37
N TRP A 63 -11.93 -6.26 -6.58
CA TRP A 63 -12.21 -4.87 -6.88
C TRP A 63 -13.39 -4.32 -6.04
N LYS A 64 -14.36 -5.17 -5.68
CA LYS A 64 -15.60 -4.81 -4.96
C LYS A 64 -16.29 -3.60 -5.60
N PRO A 65 -16.73 -3.74 -6.85
CA PRO A 65 -17.28 -2.64 -7.63
C PRO A 65 -18.51 -2.02 -6.97
N GLY A 66 -18.63 -0.70 -7.07
CA GLY A 66 -19.90 -0.03 -6.84
C GLY A 66 -20.93 -0.39 -7.92
N PRO A 67 -22.22 -0.06 -7.73
CA PRO A 67 -23.29 -0.44 -8.65
C PRO A 67 -23.12 0.03 -10.10
N SER A 68 -22.32 1.07 -10.31
CA SER A 68 -22.08 1.70 -11.61
C SER A 68 -20.93 1.09 -12.41
N TYR A 69 -20.09 0.26 -11.80
CA TYR A 69 -18.90 -0.30 -12.46
C TYR A 69 -19.11 -1.78 -12.72
N THR A 70 -19.40 -2.13 -13.97
CA THR A 70 -19.80 -3.49 -14.34
C THR A 70 -18.61 -4.35 -14.74
N MET A 71 -18.81 -5.67 -14.87
CA MET A 71 -17.79 -6.57 -15.42
C MET A 71 -17.35 -6.17 -16.83
N LYS A 72 -18.24 -5.57 -17.62
CA LYS A 72 -17.91 -5.09 -18.96
C LYS A 72 -16.90 -3.94 -18.89
N ASP A 73 -17.12 -2.98 -17.99
CA ASP A 73 -16.22 -1.85 -17.77
C ASP A 73 -14.88 -2.35 -17.22
N PHE A 74 -14.94 -3.29 -16.28
CA PHE A 74 -13.76 -3.95 -15.76
C PHE A 74 -12.92 -4.64 -16.84
N LEU A 75 -13.54 -5.34 -17.78
CA LEU A 75 -12.84 -5.96 -18.91
C LEU A 75 -12.29 -4.92 -19.90
N ALA A 76 -12.97 -3.79 -20.08
CA ALA A 76 -12.48 -2.69 -20.89
C ALA A 76 -11.24 -2.03 -20.26
N ASP A 77 -11.10 -2.07 -18.94
CA ASP A 77 -9.93 -1.55 -18.24
C ASP A 77 -8.83 -2.61 -18.08
N TRP A 78 -9.15 -3.81 -17.63
CA TRP A 78 -8.17 -4.80 -17.15
C TRP A 78 -8.12 -6.08 -17.98
N GLY A 79 -9.04 -6.26 -18.92
CA GLY A 79 -9.12 -7.47 -19.74
C GLY A 79 -7.95 -7.63 -20.73
N PRO A 80 -7.92 -8.72 -21.51
CA PRO A 80 -6.83 -9.00 -22.45
C PRO A 80 -6.62 -7.94 -23.54
N GLN A 81 -7.66 -7.18 -23.86
CA GLN A 81 -7.61 -6.02 -24.77
C GLN A 81 -7.96 -4.71 -24.05
N GLY A 82 -7.98 -4.74 -22.71
CA GLY A 82 -8.34 -3.60 -21.89
C GLY A 82 -7.26 -2.53 -21.90
N TYR A 83 -7.60 -1.34 -21.42
CA TYR A 83 -6.69 -0.20 -21.44
C TYR A 83 -5.41 -0.43 -20.60
N TYR A 84 -5.53 -1.02 -19.41
CA TYR A 84 -4.42 -1.39 -18.53
C TYR A 84 -3.97 -2.85 -18.70
N GLY A 85 -4.79 -3.68 -19.34
CA GLY A 85 -4.49 -5.08 -19.61
C GLY A 85 -3.80 -5.31 -20.97
N PRO A 86 -3.31 -6.55 -21.24
CA PRO A 86 -3.17 -7.63 -20.28
C PRO A 86 -2.05 -7.32 -19.27
N VAL A 87 -2.27 -7.61 -17.99
CA VAL A 87 -1.24 -7.43 -16.94
C VAL A 87 -0.49 -8.75 -16.76
N LYS A 88 0.82 -8.75 -17.04
CA LYS A 88 1.70 -9.91 -16.80
C LYS A 88 2.73 -9.69 -15.70
N SER A 89 3.01 -8.43 -15.38
CA SER A 89 3.81 -8.04 -14.23
C SER A 89 3.37 -6.66 -13.72
N TYR A 90 3.58 -6.42 -12.43
CA TYR A 90 3.34 -5.12 -11.81
C TYR A 90 4.43 -4.77 -10.80
N ARG A 91 4.52 -3.49 -10.47
CA ARG A 91 5.34 -2.96 -9.38
C ARG A 91 4.60 -1.83 -8.70
N ILE A 92 4.33 -1.97 -7.40
CA ILE A 92 3.78 -0.88 -6.59
C ILE A 92 4.89 0.13 -6.34
N VAL A 93 4.75 1.34 -6.89
CA VAL A 93 5.77 2.40 -6.78
C VAL A 93 5.49 3.35 -5.63
N ARG A 94 4.22 3.57 -5.28
CA ARG A 94 3.85 4.54 -4.26
C ARG A 94 2.53 4.18 -3.58
N ALA A 95 2.44 4.49 -2.29
CA ALA A 95 1.19 4.54 -1.54
C ALA A 95 1.09 5.88 -0.82
N LYS A 96 -0.01 6.61 -1.00
CA LYS A 96 -0.28 7.89 -0.34
C LYS A 96 -1.76 7.99 0.05
N ALA A 97 -2.08 8.78 1.06
CA ALA A 97 -3.46 9.14 1.36
C ALA A 97 -3.70 10.48 0.68
N PRO A 98 -4.62 10.57 -0.29
CA PRO A 98 -5.05 11.84 -0.84
C PRO A 98 -5.68 12.70 0.27
N SER A 99 -5.45 14.01 0.22
CA SER A 99 -6.07 14.94 1.17
C SER A 99 -7.59 14.89 1.03
N GLY A 100 -8.30 14.83 2.15
CA GLY A 100 -9.78 14.81 2.17
C GLY A 100 -10.42 13.50 1.69
N SER A 101 -9.66 12.42 1.53
CA SER A 101 -10.18 11.10 1.12
C SER A 101 -9.95 10.06 2.21
N ASN A 102 -10.90 9.12 2.36
CA ASN A 102 -10.74 7.92 3.18
C ASN A 102 -10.10 6.75 2.40
N ALA A 103 -9.57 7.01 1.22
CA ALA A 103 -8.86 6.03 0.40
C ALA A 103 -7.34 6.20 0.49
N VAL A 104 -6.62 5.12 0.21
CA VAL A 104 -5.18 5.14 -0.06
C VAL A 104 -4.99 4.99 -1.55
N ALA A 105 -4.33 5.96 -2.18
CA ALA A 105 -3.92 5.91 -3.57
C ALA A 105 -2.66 5.03 -3.69
N ILE A 106 -2.80 3.92 -4.41
CA ILE A 106 -1.74 3.00 -4.78
C ILE A 106 -1.37 3.26 -6.24
N SER A 107 -0.17 3.78 -6.47
CA SER A 107 0.39 3.90 -7.81
C SER A 107 1.16 2.63 -8.12
N ALA A 108 0.80 1.96 -9.22
CA ALA A 108 1.46 0.77 -9.71
C ALA A 108 1.87 0.94 -11.16
N GLU A 109 3.07 0.49 -11.50
CA GLU A 109 3.45 0.20 -12.88
C GLU A 109 2.84 -1.16 -13.24
N VAL A 110 2.20 -1.27 -14.40
CA VAL A 110 1.65 -2.51 -14.95
C VAL A 110 2.20 -2.73 -16.35
N SER A 111 2.61 -3.96 -16.65
CA SER A 111 3.25 -4.29 -17.92
C SER A 111 2.64 -5.55 -18.54
N PRO A 112 2.47 -5.60 -19.88
CA PRO A 112 2.06 -6.81 -20.59
C PRO A 112 3.18 -7.84 -20.77
N PHE A 113 4.36 -7.59 -20.20
CA PHE A 113 5.53 -8.46 -20.27
C PHE A 113 5.86 -9.06 -18.90
N SER A 114 6.52 -10.21 -18.88
CA SER A 114 7.10 -10.82 -17.69
C SER A 114 8.46 -11.43 -18.05
N PRO A 115 9.55 -11.14 -17.30
CA PRO A 115 9.63 -10.21 -16.16
C PRO A 115 9.39 -8.75 -16.58
N MET A 116 9.10 -7.89 -15.61
CA MET A 116 8.93 -6.45 -15.85
C MET A 116 10.22 -5.88 -16.46
N SER A 117 10.12 -5.15 -17.56
CA SER A 117 11.29 -4.59 -18.23
C SER A 117 11.95 -3.50 -17.40
N ASP A 118 13.28 -3.50 -17.37
CA ASP A 118 14.04 -2.38 -16.82
C ASP A 118 13.90 -1.14 -17.71
N ALA A 119 14.06 0.04 -17.10
CA ALA A 119 13.93 1.34 -17.77
C ALA A 119 14.91 1.54 -18.95
N SER A 120 15.95 0.70 -19.05
CA SER A 120 16.89 0.66 -20.17
C SER A 120 16.29 0.06 -21.45
N ASP A 121 15.26 -0.78 -21.34
CA ASP A 121 14.53 -1.33 -22.48
C ASP A 121 13.41 -0.36 -22.89
N SER A 122 13.77 0.60 -23.74
CA SER A 122 12.90 1.71 -24.12
C SER A 122 11.61 1.26 -24.83
N GLU A 123 11.61 0.13 -25.53
CA GLU A 123 10.44 -0.37 -26.24
C GLU A 123 9.42 -1.00 -25.29
N LYS A 124 9.88 -1.82 -24.35
CA LYS A 124 9.01 -2.43 -23.35
C LYS A 124 8.54 -1.41 -22.31
N SER A 125 9.41 -0.47 -21.94
CA SER A 125 9.07 0.62 -21.01
C SER A 125 7.94 1.51 -21.55
N ARG A 126 7.89 1.77 -22.87
CA ARG A 126 6.78 2.53 -23.49
C ARG A 126 5.42 1.84 -23.38
N LYS A 127 5.39 0.52 -23.18
CA LYS A 127 4.16 -0.26 -23.02
C LYS A 127 3.79 -0.49 -21.55
N THR A 128 4.71 -0.23 -20.62
CA THR A 128 4.42 -0.22 -19.19
C THR A 128 3.62 1.04 -18.86
N LYS A 129 2.46 0.86 -18.22
CA LYS A 129 1.58 1.96 -17.83
C LYS A 129 1.66 2.18 -16.33
N VAL A 130 1.58 3.44 -15.90
CA VAL A 130 1.38 3.78 -14.49
C VAL A 130 -0.11 3.95 -14.27
N VAL A 131 -0.67 3.21 -13.32
CA VAL A 131 -2.06 3.32 -12.89
C VAL A 131 -2.10 3.71 -11.42
N GLU A 132 -2.94 4.68 -11.08
CA GLU A 132 -3.27 5.00 -9.70
C GLU A 132 -4.64 4.39 -9.39
N VAL A 133 -4.69 3.48 -8.42
CA VAL A 133 -5.95 2.90 -7.91
C VAL A 133 -6.15 3.35 -6.47
N TRP A 134 -7.36 3.78 -6.15
CA TRP A 134 -7.74 4.16 -4.79
C TRP A 134 -8.33 2.95 -4.09
N VAL A 135 -7.80 2.64 -2.90
CA VAL A 135 -8.30 1.55 -2.05
C VAL A 135 -8.94 2.16 -0.82
N LEU A 136 -10.25 1.97 -0.65
CA LEU A 136 -10.97 2.52 0.50
C LEU A 136 -10.50 1.85 1.81
N ALA A 137 -10.24 2.65 2.84
CA ALA A 137 -9.77 2.11 4.12
C ALA A 137 -10.82 1.25 4.83
N SER A 138 -12.12 1.49 4.60
CA SER A 138 -13.24 0.79 5.27
C SER A 138 -13.36 -0.67 4.86
N ASP A 139 -13.44 -0.95 3.57
CA ASP A 139 -13.77 -2.28 3.03
C ASP A 139 -12.77 -2.79 1.99
N LYS A 140 -11.74 -2.00 1.68
CA LYS A 140 -10.74 -2.29 0.64
C LYS A 140 -11.33 -2.39 -0.77
N SER A 141 -12.47 -1.74 -1.02
CA SER A 141 -12.98 -1.57 -2.38
C SER A 141 -12.06 -0.67 -3.19
N PHE A 142 -12.05 -0.89 -4.50
CA PHE A 142 -11.22 -0.18 -5.44
C PHE A 142 -12.03 0.84 -6.22
N SER A 143 -11.41 1.97 -6.50
CA SER A 143 -11.91 2.95 -7.44
C SER A 143 -10.75 3.58 -8.22
N PHE A 144 -11.08 4.22 -9.33
CA PHE A 144 -10.17 5.20 -9.91
C PHE A 144 -10.21 6.50 -9.08
N PRO A 145 -9.16 7.35 -9.19
CA PRO A 145 -9.19 8.68 -8.61
C PRO A 145 -10.42 9.43 -9.13
N VAL A 146 -11.13 10.09 -8.22
CA VAL A 146 -12.19 11.02 -8.63
C VAL A 146 -11.55 12.24 -9.30
N PRO A 147 -12.12 12.75 -10.42
CA PRO A 147 -11.66 13.98 -11.06
C PRO A 147 -11.70 15.20 -10.14
#